data_AF-A0A6J1WFV9-F1
#
_entry.id   AF-A0A6J1WFV9-F1
#
_cell.length_a   1.000
_cell.length_b   1.000
_cell.length_c   1.000
_cell.angle_alpha   90.00
_cell.angle_beta   90.00
_cell.angle_gamma   90.00
#
_symmetry.space_group_name_H-M   'P 1'
#
loop_
_entity.id
_entity.type
_entity.pdbx_description
1 polymer ?
#
loop_
_entity_poly.entity_id
_entity_poly.type
_entity_poly.pdbx_seq_one_letter_code
_entity_poly.pdbx_strand_id
1 'polypeptide(L)'
;PPPIQIFFEVISTDWWGRHRSEGYSYLPLTLDLGSYHKRVTCSRPEEKDWVQAEGRRFFVGGCHLIKDLDVLAKPQFQDANFTFTTTGTISLQWNIMSQTHIPRVEYTPLPSTSSASAVLLGAEAVLRQYRKARAKLAAATKDLNGPGKDGSGDG
;
A
#
# COMPACT_ATOMS: atom_id res chain seq x y z
N PRO A 1 2.24 -20.71 -10.60
CA PRO A 1 2.82 -20.10 -9.38
C PRO A 1 2.05 -20.60 -8.17
N PRO A 2 2.69 -20.86 -7.02
CA PRO A 2 1.96 -21.24 -5.81
C PRO A 2 1.02 -20.10 -5.39
N PRO A 3 -0.17 -20.41 -4.84
CA PRO A 3 -1.12 -19.39 -4.38
C PRO A 3 -0.52 -18.59 -3.23
N ILE A 4 -0.83 -17.29 -3.17
CA ILE A 4 -0.41 -16.44 -2.05
C ILE A 4 -1.24 -16.83 -0.83
N GLN A 5 -0.58 -17.11 0.28
CA GLN A 5 -1.25 -17.50 1.52
C GLN A 5 -1.41 -16.28 2.41
N ILE A 6 -2.66 -15.96 2.79
CA ILE A 6 -2.95 -14.91 3.75
C ILE A 6 -3.56 -15.53 5.00
N PHE A 7 -3.01 -15.16 6.15
CA PHE A 7 -3.53 -15.49 7.46
C PHE A 7 -4.08 -14.23 8.10
N PHE A 8 -5.23 -14.35 8.75
CA PHE A 8 -5.86 -13.25 9.49
C PHE A 8 -5.94 -13.62 10.95
N GLU A 9 -5.58 -12.67 11.80
CA GLU A 9 -5.89 -12.69 13.23
C GLU A 9 -6.99 -11.66 13.50
N VAL A 10 -8.06 -12.12 14.15
CA VAL A 10 -9.17 -11.28 14.58
C VAL A 10 -8.94 -10.93 16.03
N ILE A 11 -8.78 -9.64 16.31
CA ILE A 11 -8.55 -9.12 17.66
C ILE A 11 -9.74 -8.26 18.06
N SER A 12 -10.32 -8.54 19.23
CA SER A 12 -11.28 -7.68 19.90
C SER A 12 -10.57 -6.80 20.94
N THR A 13 -11.04 -5.57 21.10
CA THR A 13 -10.56 -4.67 22.15
C THR A 13 -11.74 -4.33 23.03
N ASP A 14 -11.62 -4.57 24.34
CA ASP A 14 -12.65 -4.19 25.29
C ASP A 14 -12.56 -2.71 25.70
N TRP A 15 -13.55 -2.25 26.46
CA TRP A 15 -13.63 -0.87 26.94
C TRP A 15 -12.51 -0.47 27.92
N TRP A 16 -11.79 -1.45 28.49
CA TRP A 16 -10.61 -1.24 29.34
C TRP A 16 -9.32 -1.23 28.51
N GLY A 17 -9.41 -1.29 27.17
CA GLY A 17 -8.26 -1.30 26.27
C GLY A 17 -7.51 -2.63 26.28
N ARG A 18 -8.11 -3.72 26.77
CA ARG A 18 -7.49 -5.05 26.70
C ARG A 18 -7.79 -5.68 25.37
N HIS A 19 -6.76 -6.20 24.73
CA HIS A 19 -6.85 -6.92 23.46
C HIS A 19 -7.04 -8.41 23.69
N ARG A 20 -7.89 -9.04 22.86
CA ARG A 20 -8.17 -10.48 22.88
C ARG A 20 -8.19 -11.05 21.47
N SER A 21 -7.43 -12.11 21.19
CA SER A 21 -7.53 -12.86 19.94
C SER A 21 -8.85 -13.66 19.93
N GLU A 22 -9.78 -13.27 19.07
CA GLU A 22 -11.08 -13.94 18.88
C GLU A 22 -10.97 -15.15 17.96
N GLY A 23 -10.01 -15.14 17.03
CA GLY A 23 -9.72 -16.31 16.21
C GLY A 23 -8.84 -15.99 15.02
N TYR A 24 -8.46 -17.05 14.34
CA TYR A 24 -7.63 -17.02 13.16
C TYR A 24 -8.40 -17.54 11.95
N SER A 25 -8.03 -17.05 10.78
CA SER A 25 -8.54 -17.58 9.52
C SER A 25 -7.45 -17.62 8.46
N TYR A 26 -7.68 -18.45 7.47
CA TYR A 26 -6.75 -18.68 6.37
C TYR A 26 -7.47 -18.51 5.03
N LEU A 27 -6.83 -17.80 4.11
CA LEU A 27 -7.32 -17.59 2.75
C LEU A 27 -6.17 -17.75 1.75
N PRO A 28 -6.20 -18.77 0.89
CA PRO A 28 -5.36 -18.80 -0.30
C PRO A 28 -5.93 -17.84 -1.35
N LEU A 29 -5.10 -16.92 -1.82
CA LEU A 29 -5.39 -16.04 -2.94
C LEU A 29 -4.90 -16.66 -4.25
N THR A 30 -5.77 -16.71 -5.25
CA THR A 30 -5.37 -16.90 -6.63
C THR A 30 -4.81 -15.59 -7.20
N LEU A 31 -4.11 -15.64 -8.33
CA LEU A 31 -3.57 -14.46 -9.02
C LEU A 31 -4.42 -14.07 -10.25
N ASP A 32 -5.64 -14.57 -10.29
CA ASP A 32 -6.57 -14.31 -11.37
C ASP A 32 -7.10 -12.87 -11.25
N LEU A 33 -7.17 -12.16 -12.37
CA LEU A 33 -7.61 -10.77 -12.38
C LEU A 33 -9.10 -10.68 -12.09
N GLY A 34 -9.48 -9.70 -11.27
CA GLY A 34 -10.89 -9.42 -10.98
C GLY A 34 -11.16 -8.95 -9.56
N SER A 35 -12.45 -8.86 -9.25
CA SER A 35 -12.98 -8.52 -7.93
C SER A 35 -13.55 -9.76 -7.27
N TYR A 36 -13.14 -10.03 -6.04
CA TYR A 36 -13.53 -11.23 -5.30
C TYR A 36 -14.15 -10.85 -3.97
N HIS A 37 -15.10 -11.68 -3.54
CA HIS A 37 -15.71 -11.59 -2.22
C HIS A 37 -15.79 -13.01 -1.63
N LYS A 38 -15.37 -13.18 -0.38
CA LYS A 38 -15.44 -14.47 0.29
C LYS A 38 -15.70 -14.30 1.77
N ARG A 39 -16.58 -15.15 2.30
CA ARG A 39 -16.76 -15.33 3.73
C ARG A 39 -15.83 -16.44 4.22
N VAL A 40 -15.03 -16.13 5.21
CA VAL A 40 -14.07 -17.08 5.80
C VAL A 40 -14.43 -17.29 7.26
N THR A 41 -14.43 -18.55 7.68
CA THR A 41 -14.67 -18.93 9.07
C THR A 41 -13.44 -18.66 9.91
N CYS A 42 -13.64 -18.06 11.08
CA CYS A 42 -12.62 -17.87 12.08
C CYS A 42 -12.71 -18.99 13.10
N SER A 43 -11.55 -19.54 13.44
CA SER A 43 -11.40 -20.58 14.44
C SER A 43 -10.25 -20.26 15.36
N ARG A 44 -10.36 -20.67 16.61
CA ARG A 44 -9.28 -20.55 17.59
C ARG A 44 -9.05 -21.90 18.24
N PRO A 45 -7.83 -22.20 18.67
CA PRO A 45 -7.61 -23.37 19.48
C PRO A 45 -8.13 -23.12 20.89
N GLU A 46 -8.69 -24.16 21.45
CA GLU A 46 -9.26 -24.21 22.78
C GLU A 46 -8.62 -25.38 23.52
N GLU A 47 -8.22 -25.10 24.75
CA GLU A 47 -7.68 -26.13 25.64
C GLU A 47 -8.81 -27.06 26.09
N LYS A 48 -8.43 -28.29 26.47
CA LYS A 48 -9.40 -29.26 27.00
C LYS A 48 -10.06 -28.80 28.31
N ASP A 49 -9.33 -28.05 29.13
CA ASP A 49 -9.85 -27.47 30.36
C ASP A 49 -10.43 -26.07 30.08
N TRP A 50 -11.76 -26.00 30.08
CA TRP A 50 -12.54 -24.78 29.87
C TRP A 50 -12.15 -23.65 30.85
N VAL A 51 -11.88 -23.97 32.13
CA VAL A 51 -11.61 -22.94 33.14
C VAL A 51 -10.26 -22.28 32.87
N GLN A 52 -9.27 -23.09 32.51
CA GLN A 52 -7.95 -22.61 32.11
C GLN A 52 -8.02 -21.83 30.79
N ALA A 53 -8.79 -22.32 29.82
CA ALA A 53 -8.98 -21.66 28.53
C ALA A 53 -9.55 -20.24 28.70
N GLU A 54 -10.63 -20.09 29.46
CA GLU A 54 -11.28 -18.79 29.64
C GLU A 54 -10.45 -17.85 30.54
N GLY A 55 -9.79 -18.39 31.58
CA GLY A 55 -8.87 -17.62 32.41
C GLY A 55 -7.69 -17.06 31.62
N ARG A 56 -7.00 -17.90 30.85
CA ARG A 56 -5.89 -17.45 29.99
C ARG A 56 -6.36 -16.45 28.94
N ARG A 57 -7.52 -16.67 28.32
CA ARG A 57 -8.10 -15.70 27.39
C ARG A 57 -8.36 -14.35 28.06
N PHE A 58 -8.85 -14.34 29.29
CA PHE A 58 -9.13 -13.11 30.03
C PHE A 58 -7.87 -12.32 30.37
N PHE A 59 -6.78 -13.01 30.77
CA PHE A 59 -5.56 -12.37 31.28
C PHE A 59 -4.47 -12.17 30.23
N VAL A 60 -4.25 -13.16 29.36
CA VAL A 60 -3.18 -13.16 28.35
C VAL A 60 -3.69 -12.59 27.02
N GLY A 61 -5.00 -12.60 26.79
CA GLY A 61 -5.59 -11.98 25.61
C GLY A 61 -5.31 -12.72 24.30
N GLY A 62 -4.86 -13.96 24.31
CA GLY A 62 -4.57 -14.64 23.03
C GLY A 62 -3.97 -16.02 23.14
N CYS A 63 -3.79 -16.63 21.96
CA CYS A 63 -3.44 -18.02 21.81
C CYS A 63 -1.91 -18.26 21.86
N HIS A 64 -1.46 -18.93 22.92
CA HIS A 64 -0.09 -19.44 23.05
C HIS A 64 0.09 -20.87 22.48
N LEU A 65 -0.98 -21.46 21.93
CA LEU A 65 -1.03 -22.85 21.52
C LEU A 65 -0.70 -23.05 20.04
N ILE A 66 -1.00 -22.07 19.17
CA ILE A 66 -0.56 -22.11 17.77
C ILE A 66 0.92 -21.73 17.74
N LYS A 67 1.79 -22.71 17.49
CA LYS A 67 3.22 -22.46 17.22
C LYS A 67 3.48 -22.09 15.77
N ASP A 68 2.71 -22.71 14.87
CA ASP A 68 2.83 -22.53 13.42
C ASP A 68 1.45 -22.28 12.81
N LEU A 69 1.32 -21.19 12.06
CA LEU A 69 0.07 -20.80 11.39
C LEU A 69 -0.28 -21.76 10.24
N ASP A 70 0.66 -22.56 9.75
CA ASP A 70 0.42 -23.58 8.72
C ASP A 70 -0.67 -24.59 9.13
N VAL A 71 -0.91 -24.79 10.43
CA VAL A 71 -2.00 -25.64 10.95
C VAL A 71 -3.38 -25.17 10.45
N LEU A 72 -3.55 -23.88 10.20
CA LEU A 72 -4.78 -23.28 9.69
C LEU A 72 -5.00 -23.61 8.21
N ALA A 73 -3.91 -23.76 7.44
CA ALA A 73 -3.96 -24.19 6.05
C ALA A 73 -4.03 -25.72 5.91
N LYS A 74 -3.45 -26.44 6.87
CA LYS A 74 -3.25 -27.89 6.84
C LYS A 74 -3.66 -28.48 8.21
N PRO A 75 -4.95 -28.84 8.39
CA PRO A 75 -5.47 -29.35 9.66
C PRO A 75 -4.76 -30.61 10.17
N GLN A 76 -4.08 -31.36 9.30
CA GLN A 76 -3.31 -32.55 9.67
C GLN A 76 -2.09 -32.26 10.57
N PHE A 77 -1.65 -31.00 10.69
CA PHE A 77 -0.57 -30.59 11.60
C PHE A 77 -1.09 -30.21 12.99
N GLN A 78 -2.36 -30.46 13.29
CA GLN A 78 -2.93 -30.12 14.59
C GLN A 78 -2.36 -31.03 15.69
N ASP A 79 -1.77 -30.40 16.71
CA ASP A 79 -1.33 -31.08 17.93
C ASP A 79 -2.53 -31.65 18.71
N ALA A 80 -2.38 -32.86 19.26
CA ALA A 80 -3.45 -33.56 20.00
C ALA A 80 -3.88 -32.90 21.34
N ASN A 81 -3.21 -31.81 21.73
CA ASN A 81 -3.37 -31.16 23.03
C ASN A 81 -4.50 -30.12 23.05
N PHE A 82 -4.94 -29.63 21.89
CA PHE A 82 -6.00 -28.62 21.78
C PHE A 82 -6.90 -28.86 20.57
N THR A 83 -8.13 -28.35 20.65
CA THR A 83 -9.15 -28.48 19.58
C THR A 83 -9.45 -27.11 18.99
N PHE A 84 -9.70 -27.02 17.69
CA PHE A 84 -10.16 -25.77 17.09
C PHE A 84 -11.67 -25.61 17.27
N THR A 85 -12.08 -24.49 17.86
CA THR A 85 -13.47 -24.09 18.02
C THR A 85 -13.75 -22.91 17.10
N THR A 86 -14.82 -23.01 16.32
CA THR A 86 -15.28 -21.93 15.44
C THR A 86 -15.88 -20.78 16.25
N THR A 87 -15.39 -19.56 16.05
CA THR A 87 -15.82 -18.38 16.82
C THR A 87 -16.70 -17.43 16.03
N GLY A 88 -16.56 -17.41 14.71
CA GLY A 88 -17.35 -16.52 13.86
C GLY A 88 -16.92 -16.56 12.41
N THR A 89 -17.35 -15.56 11.64
CA THR A 89 -17.01 -15.43 10.23
C THR A 89 -16.63 -14.00 9.88
N ILE A 90 -15.61 -13.82 9.07
CA ILE A 90 -15.25 -12.55 8.46
C ILE A 90 -15.64 -12.53 6.98
N SER A 91 -16.04 -11.37 6.50
CA SER A 91 -16.34 -11.13 5.08
C SER A 91 -15.20 -10.33 4.48
N LEU A 92 -14.54 -10.89 3.47
CA LEU A 92 -13.37 -10.30 2.82
C LEU A 92 -13.75 -9.93 1.38
N GLN A 93 -13.29 -8.76 0.94
CA GLN A 93 -13.40 -8.32 -0.45
C GLN A 93 -12.03 -7.81 -0.90
N TRP A 94 -11.57 -8.26 -2.07
CA TRP A 94 -10.29 -7.86 -2.63
C TRP A 94 -10.35 -7.78 -4.15
N ASN A 95 -9.42 -7.00 -4.73
CA ASN A 95 -9.27 -6.84 -6.17
C ASN A 95 -7.85 -7.23 -6.57
N ILE A 96 -7.73 -7.93 -7.70
CA ILE A 96 -6.45 -8.33 -8.28
C ILE A 96 -6.30 -7.60 -9.61
N MET A 97 -5.21 -6.85 -9.73
CA MET A 97 -4.93 -5.98 -10.88
C MET A 97 -3.53 -6.28 -11.41
N SER A 98 -3.38 -6.39 -12.73
CA SER A 98 -2.06 -6.52 -13.38
C SER A 98 -1.61 -5.15 -13.85
N GLN A 99 -0.50 -4.68 -13.31
CA GLN A 99 0.15 -3.46 -13.76
C GLN A 99 1.32 -3.82 -14.67
N THR A 100 1.27 -3.36 -15.91
CA THR A 100 2.42 -3.40 -16.82
C THR A 100 2.99 -2.00 -16.95
N HIS A 101 4.31 -1.88 -16.82
CA HIS A 101 4.98 -0.63 -17.11
C HIS A 101 5.08 -0.47 -18.61
N ILE A 102 4.23 0.38 -19.19
CA ILE A 102 4.38 0.77 -20.60
C ILE A 102 5.63 1.63 -20.68
N PRO A 103 6.68 1.22 -21.41
CA PRO A 103 7.83 2.08 -21.67
C PRO A 103 7.30 3.35 -22.33
N ARG A 104 7.60 4.49 -21.74
CA ARG A 104 7.26 5.80 -22.31
C ARG A 104 7.89 5.89 -23.69
N VAL A 105 7.12 5.59 -24.74
CA VAL A 105 7.50 5.96 -26.09
C VAL A 105 7.47 7.48 -26.08
N GLU A 106 8.61 8.10 -26.38
CA GLU A 106 8.73 9.55 -26.57
C GLU A 106 7.95 9.94 -27.84
N TYR A 107 6.62 9.90 -27.77
CA TYR A 107 5.81 10.60 -28.74
C TYR A 107 5.91 12.08 -28.40
N THR A 108 6.45 12.87 -29.33
CA THR A 108 6.32 14.32 -29.35
C THR A 108 4.84 14.65 -29.15
N PRO A 109 4.43 15.20 -27.99
CA PRO A 109 3.03 15.31 -27.68
C PRO A 109 2.40 16.37 -28.60
N LEU A 110 1.47 15.95 -29.45
CA LEU A 110 0.49 16.89 -29.96
C LEU A 110 -0.35 17.38 -28.76
N PRO A 111 -0.59 18.69 -28.64
CA PRO A 111 -1.34 19.25 -27.52
C PRO A 111 -2.80 18.77 -27.57
N SER A 112 -3.14 17.72 -26.82
CA SER A 112 -4.52 17.29 -26.59
C SER A 112 -5.02 17.81 -25.25
N THR A 113 -6.18 18.47 -25.26
CA THR A 113 -6.82 19.15 -24.12
C THR A 113 -7.55 18.24 -23.12
N SER A 114 -7.49 16.92 -23.30
CA SER A 114 -8.46 16.01 -22.64
C SER A 114 -8.06 15.51 -21.23
N SER A 115 -6.91 15.91 -20.69
CA SER A 115 -6.54 15.54 -19.31
C SER A 115 -5.92 16.70 -18.54
N ALA A 116 -6.23 16.79 -17.24
CA ALA A 116 -5.65 17.78 -16.33
C ALA A 116 -4.10 17.72 -16.35
N SER A 117 -3.54 16.52 -16.48
CA SER A 117 -2.09 16.33 -16.65
C SER A 117 -1.54 16.93 -17.94
N ALA A 118 -2.27 16.84 -19.06
CA ALA A 118 -1.84 17.43 -20.32
C ALA A 118 -1.85 18.96 -20.27
N VAL A 119 -2.83 19.56 -19.58
CA VAL A 119 -2.90 21.01 -19.36
C VAL A 119 -1.73 21.49 -18.48
N LEU A 120 -1.43 20.76 -17.39
CA LEU A 120 -0.30 21.09 -16.51
C LEU A 120 1.05 20.99 -17.23
N LEU A 121 1.25 19.95 -18.04
CA LEU A 121 2.46 19.78 -18.85
C LEU A 121 2.62 20.87 -19.91
N GLY A 122 1.51 21.26 -20.57
CA GLY A 122 1.50 22.38 -21.51
C GLY A 122 1.87 23.71 -20.85
N ALA A 123 1.26 24.00 -19.69
CA ALA A 123 1.54 25.20 -18.91
C ALA A 123 3.01 25.25 -18.45
N GLU A 124 3.56 24.13 -18.01
CA GLU A 124 4.96 24.04 -17.59
C GLU A 124 5.94 24.28 -18.76
N ALA A 125 5.64 23.74 -19.94
CA ALA A 125 6.45 23.95 -21.14
C ALA A 125 6.48 25.43 -21.57
N VAL A 126 5.32 26.11 -21.54
CA VAL A 126 5.21 27.54 -21.86
C VAL A 126 6.00 28.39 -20.86
N LEU A 127 5.87 28.11 -19.55
CA LEU A 127 6.60 28.83 -18.51
C LEU A 127 8.12 28.67 -18.65
N ARG A 128 8.59 27.47 -19.04
CA ARG A 128 10.00 27.21 -19.28
C ARG A 128 10.54 27.97 -20.48
N GLN A 129 9.78 28.01 -21.59
CA GLN A 129 10.15 28.80 -22.77
C GLN A 129 10.19 30.31 -22.44
N TYR A 130 9.19 30.81 -21.72
CA TYR A 130 9.15 32.20 -21.28
C TYR A 130 10.36 32.57 -20.41
N ARG A 131 10.72 31.73 -19.42
CA ARG A 131 11.91 31.93 -18.58
C ARG A 131 13.19 31.96 -19.41
N LYS A 132 13.33 31.06 -20.39
CA LYS A 132 14.50 31.00 -21.27
C LYS A 132 14.60 32.24 -22.16
N ALA A 133 13.48 32.68 -22.74
CA ALA A 133 13.41 33.88 -23.55
C ALA A 133 13.76 35.13 -22.73
N ARG A 134 13.22 35.24 -21.51
CA ARG A 134 13.50 36.35 -20.59
C ARG A 134 14.97 36.39 -20.16
N ALA A 135 15.58 35.24 -19.86
CA ALA A 135 17.00 35.17 -19.53
C ALA A 135 17.89 35.59 -20.70
N LYS A 136 17.53 35.20 -21.93
CA LYS A 136 18.25 35.61 -23.15
C LYS A 136 18.14 37.12 -23.40
N LEU A 137 16.96 37.71 -23.21
CA LEU A 137 16.77 39.15 -23.29
C LEU A 137 17.59 39.90 -22.24
N ALA A 138 17.56 39.43 -20.98
CA ALA A 138 18.33 40.05 -19.90
C ALA A 138 19.85 40.04 -20.18
N ALA A 139 20.37 38.93 -20.73
CA ALA A 139 21.77 38.83 -21.15
C ALA A 139 22.08 39.83 -22.28
N ALA A 140 21.25 39.88 -23.32
CA ALA A 140 21.44 40.82 -24.43
C ALA A 140 21.36 42.30 -24.00
N THR A 141 20.51 42.63 -23.02
CA THR A 141 20.42 43.99 -22.46
C THR A 141 21.59 44.35 -21.54
N LYS A 142 22.28 43.35 -20.97
CA LYS A 142 23.48 43.58 -20.14
C LYS A 142 24.66 44.06 -20.99
N ASP A 143 24.75 43.59 -22.22
CA ASP A 143 25.80 43.97 -23.17
C ASP A 143 25.63 45.40 -23.72
N LEU A 144 24.42 45.97 -23.62
CA LEU A 144 24.12 47.35 -24.03
C LEU A 144 24.35 48.40 -22.92
N ASN A 145 24.51 47.99 -21.65
CA ASN A 145 24.60 48.89 -20.49
C ASN A 145 25.96 48.85 -19.75
N GLY A 146 27.03 48.41 -20.42
CA GLY A 146 28.40 48.55 -19.91
C GLY A 146 28.92 49.99 -20.04
N PRO A 147 29.73 50.50 -19.08
CA PRO A 147 29.99 51.93 -18.91
C PRO A 147 30.75 52.51 -20.11
N GLY A 148 30.14 53.52 -20.76
CA GLY A 148 30.87 54.45 -21.62
C GLY A 148 31.97 55.11 -20.79
N LYS A 149 33.22 54.75 -21.10
CA LYS A 149 34.41 55.24 -20.41
C LYS A 149 34.83 56.55 -21.05
N ASP A 150 34.58 57.65 -20.35
CA ASP A 150 35.23 58.94 -20.56
C ASP A 150 36.76 58.81 -20.41
N GLY A 151 37.52 59.61 -21.17
CA GLY A 151 38.97 59.76 -21.04
C GLY A 151 39.65 60.01 -22.39
N SER A 152 39.71 61.27 -22.83
CA SER A 152 40.86 62.18 -22.65
C SER A 152 41.99 61.93 -23.66
N GLY A 153 42.00 62.71 -24.73
CA GLY A 153 43.18 62.92 -25.58
C GLY A 153 43.79 64.27 -25.24
N ASP A 154 44.98 64.25 -24.66
CA ASP A 154 45.87 65.40 -24.46
C ASP A 154 47.27 64.95 -24.88
N GLY A 155 47.94 65.76 -25.72
CA GLY A 155 49.34 65.58 -26.13
C GLY A 155 49.56 65.23 -27.60
#